data_AF-A0A1E4LGX9-F1
#
_entry.id   AF-A0A1E4LGX9-F1
#
_cell.length_a   1.000
_cell.length_b   1.000
_cell.length_c   1.000
_cell.angle_alpha   90.00
_cell.angle_beta   90.00
_cell.angle_gamma   90.00
#
_symmetry.space_group_name_H-M   'P 1'
#
loop_
_entity.id
_entity.type
_entity.pdbx_description
1 polymer ?
#
loop_
_entity_poly.entity_id
_entity_poly.type
_entity_poly.pdbx_seq_one_letter_code
_entity_poly.pdbx_strand_id
1 'polypeptide(L)'
;MLRNPVNLVLLAVLVVATIAGVLLIPDGKPLPVHWGLDGHVDATLPRNLALLQMPIATAAVWLVVAVISRFGNAGRGAGAAAALRLILPGLTTLFLLLQLVIVLLGAGVALPFFQAH
;
A
#
# COMPACT_ATOMS: atom_id res chain seq x y z
N MET A 1 0.70 6.96 18.05
CA MET A 1 0.31 6.02 16.96
C MET A 1 1.00 6.36 15.65
N LEU A 2 0.81 7.56 15.10
CA LEU A 2 1.50 7.96 13.86
C LEU A 2 3.04 7.97 13.99
N ARG A 3 3.56 8.48 15.12
CA ARG A 3 5.00 8.51 15.43
C ARG A 3 5.56 7.19 15.96
N ASN A 4 4.82 6.09 15.86
CA ASN A 4 5.37 4.78 16.26
C ASN A 4 6.50 4.43 15.28
N PRO A 5 7.69 4.02 15.75
CA PRO A 5 8.82 3.68 14.89
C PRO A 5 8.46 2.64 13.82
N VAL A 6 7.63 1.63 14.14
CA VAL A 6 7.20 0.61 13.18
C VAL A 6 6.41 1.23 12.03
N ASN A 7 5.49 2.16 12.32
CA ASN A 7 4.69 2.82 11.29
C ASN A 7 5.54 3.70 10.39
N LEU A 8 6.54 4.39 10.96
CA LEU A 8 7.48 5.20 10.20
C LEU A 8 8.38 4.35 9.30
N VAL A 9 8.84 3.19 9.79
CA VAL A 9 9.59 2.23 8.99
C VAL A 9 8.72 1.69 7.85
N LEU A 10 7.49 1.24 8.12
CA LEU A 10 6.58 0.76 7.08
C LEU A 10 6.32 1.82 5.99
N LEU A 11 6.09 3.07 6.40
CA LEU A 11 5.91 4.19 5.47
C LEU A 11 7.18 4.45 4.65
N ALA A 12 8.36 4.44 5.29
CA ALA A 12 9.63 4.63 4.59
C ALA A 12 9.88 3.52 3.57
N VAL A 13 9.62 2.26 3.92
CA VAL A 13 9.77 1.12 3.01
C VAL A 13 8.79 1.23 1.84
N LEU A 14 7.54 1.68 2.07
CA LEU A 14 6.58 1.92 0.99
C LEU A 14 7.08 2.99 0.01
N VAL A 15 7.63 4.10 0.52
CA VAL A 15 8.20 5.17 -0.31
C VAL A 15 9.38 4.64 -1.12
N VAL A 16 10.29 3.89 -0.48
CA VAL A 16 11.44 3.28 -1.17
C VAL A 16 10.98 2.31 -2.26
N ALA A 17 10.01 1.44 -1.98
CA ALA A 17 9.44 0.51 -2.96
C ALA A 17 8.82 1.25 -4.15
N THR A 18 8.12 2.36 -3.89
CA THR A 18 7.53 3.20 -4.95
C THR A 18 8.60 3.82 -5.83
N ILE A 19 9.63 4.42 -5.23
CA ILE A 19 10.78 5.00 -5.96
C ILE A 19 11.48 3.91 -6.77
N ALA A 20 11.74 2.74 -6.18
CA ALA A 20 12.34 1.61 -6.88
C ALA A 20 11.49 1.19 -8.10
N GLY A 21 10.16 1.13 -7.96
CA GLY A 21 9.25 0.88 -9.08
C GLY A 21 9.39 1.89 -10.22
N VAL A 22 9.46 3.18 -9.90
CA VAL A 22 9.62 4.23 -10.91
C VAL A 22 10.95 4.12 -11.66
N LEU A 23 12.02 3.74 -10.96
CA LEU A 23 13.36 3.61 -11.53
C LEU A 23 13.55 2.32 -12.34
N LEU A 24 12.97 1.21 -11.89
CA LEU A 24 13.16 -0.12 -12.48
C LEU A 24 12.20 -0.42 -13.64
N ILE A 25 11.03 0.20 -13.65
CA ILE A 25 9.97 -0.12 -14.61
C ILE A 25 9.95 0.92 -15.73
N PRO A 26 10.02 0.51 -17.01
CA PRO A 26 9.93 1.42 -18.15
C PRO A 26 8.65 2.27 -18.11
N ASP A 27 8.75 3.52 -18.54
CA ASP A 27 7.58 4.40 -18.58
C ASP A 27 6.53 3.89 -19.58
N GLY A 28 5.26 4.16 -19.28
CA GLY A 28 4.14 3.67 -20.08
C GLY A 28 3.89 2.16 -20.02
N LYS A 29 4.74 1.36 -19.36
CA LYS A 29 4.49 -0.08 -19.19
C LYS A 29 3.17 -0.28 -18.44
N PRO A 30 2.23 -1.09 -18.98
CA PRO A 30 1.03 -1.46 -18.25
C PRO A 30 1.41 -2.35 -17.07
N LEU A 31 0.90 -2.02 -15.90
CA LEU A 31 1.09 -2.79 -14.68
C LEU A 31 -0.25 -3.36 -14.19
N PRO A 32 -0.26 -4.61 -13.71
CA PRO A 32 -1.46 -5.20 -13.14
C PRO A 32 -1.82 -4.48 -11.84
N VAL A 33 -3.09 -4.15 -11.68
CA VAL A 33 -3.61 -3.50 -10.47
C VAL A 33 -4.80 -4.23 -9.86
N HIS A 34 -5.39 -5.14 -10.61
CA HIS A 34 -6.46 -6.02 -10.16
C HIS A 34 -6.19 -7.43 -10.70
N TRP A 35 -6.62 -8.40 -9.92
CA TRP A 35 -6.46 -9.82 -10.22
C TRP A 35 -7.77 -10.52 -9.89
N GLY A 36 -8.16 -11.46 -10.74
CA GLY A 36 -9.22 -12.42 -10.45
C GLY A 36 -8.84 -13.32 -9.27
N LEU A 37 -9.83 -14.04 -8.73
CA LEU A 37 -9.61 -15.02 -7.65
C LEU A 37 -8.73 -16.20 -8.08
N ASP A 38 -8.62 -16.42 -9.40
CA ASP A 38 -7.75 -17.37 -10.07
C ASP A 38 -6.31 -16.86 -10.25
N GLY A 39 -6.03 -15.60 -9.88
CA GLY A 39 -4.70 -14.98 -9.99
C GLY A 39 -4.39 -14.38 -11.37
N HIS A 40 -5.34 -14.43 -12.31
CA HIS A 40 -5.19 -13.80 -13.62
C HIS A 40 -5.37 -12.29 -13.54
N VAL A 41 -4.57 -11.55 -14.31
CA VAL A 41 -4.71 -10.09 -14.42
C VAL A 41 -5.96 -9.76 -15.23
N ASP A 42 -6.89 -9.03 -14.64
CA ASP A 42 -8.12 -8.57 -15.29
C ASP A 42 -8.16 -7.06 -15.52
N ALA A 43 -7.35 -6.28 -14.79
CA ALA A 43 -7.17 -4.85 -15.04
C ALA A 43 -5.70 -4.40 -14.91
N THR A 44 -5.32 -3.47 -15.79
CA THR A 44 -4.00 -2.85 -15.79
C THR A 44 -4.11 -1.32 -15.79
N LEU A 45 -3.07 -0.65 -15.30
CA LEU A 45 -2.92 0.79 -15.37
C LEU A 45 -1.52 1.18 -15.88
N PRO A 46 -1.35 2.38 -16.45
CA PRO A 46 -0.03 2.93 -16.73
C PRO A 46 0.83 2.98 -15.47
N ARG A 47 2.13 2.67 -15.61
CA ARG A 47 3.12 2.62 -14.51
C ARG A 47 2.89 3.67 -13.41
N ASN A 48 2.81 4.95 -13.78
CA ASN A 48 2.75 6.04 -12.81
C ASN A 48 1.47 5.98 -11.96
N LEU A 49 0.33 5.65 -12.56
CA LEU A 49 -0.94 5.50 -11.84
C LEU A 49 -0.92 4.24 -10.96
N ALA A 50 -0.43 3.12 -11.51
CA ALA A 50 -0.31 1.86 -10.78
C ALA A 50 0.64 1.92 -9.59
N LEU A 51 1.70 2.74 -9.65
CA LEU A 51 2.65 2.91 -8.55
C LEU A 51 2.18 3.95 -7.51
N LEU A 52 1.32 4.89 -7.87
CA LEU A 52 0.84 5.93 -6.95
C LEU A 52 -0.37 5.51 -6.13
N GLN A 53 -1.15 4.52 -6.57
CA GLN A 53 -2.38 4.11 -5.88
C GLN A 53 -2.16 3.71 -4.42
N MET A 54 -1.15 2.89 -4.10
CA MET A 54 -0.91 2.41 -2.73
C MET A 54 -0.31 3.50 -1.83
N PRO A 55 0.63 4.34 -2.29
CA PRO A 55 1.03 5.54 -1.57
C PRO A 55 -0.14 6.48 -1.24
N ILE A 56 -1.03 6.74 -2.21
CA ILE A 56 -2.19 7.61 -2.02
C ILE A 56 -3.17 6.99 -1.02
N ALA A 57 -3.49 5.70 -1.16
CA ALA A 57 -4.35 4.97 -0.21
C ALA A 57 -3.76 4.98 1.20
N THR A 58 -2.45 4.78 1.33
CA THR A 58 -1.73 4.88 2.61
C THR A 58 -1.85 6.28 3.20
N ALA A 59 -1.58 7.33 2.41
CA ALA A 59 -1.71 8.71 2.86
C ALA A 59 -3.13 9.04 3.32
N ALA A 60 -4.15 8.55 2.62
CA ALA A 60 -5.56 8.72 3.00
C ALA A 60 -5.87 8.04 4.34
N VAL A 61 -5.44 6.79 4.54
CA VAL A 61 -5.62 6.08 5.82
C VAL A 61 -4.90 6.80 6.96
N TRP A 62 -3.66 7.24 6.74
CA TRP A 62 -2.90 8.00 7.72
C TRP A 62 -3.58 9.31 8.08
N LEU A 63 -4.12 10.03 7.10
CA LEU A 63 -4.87 11.27 7.31
C LEU A 63 -6.13 11.03 8.13
N VAL A 64 -6.92 10.01 7.79
CA VAL A 64 -8.14 9.65 8.54
C VAL A 64 -7.80 9.30 9.98
N VAL A 65 -6.77 8.47 10.21
CA VAL A 65 -6.33 8.12 11.57
C VAL A 65 -5.82 9.36 12.32
N ALA A 66 -5.11 10.26 11.65
CA ALA A 66 -4.66 11.52 12.23
C ALA A 66 -5.84 12.38 12.69
N VAL A 67 -6.83 12.60 11.83
CA VAL A 67 -8.06 13.35 12.14
C VAL A 67 -8.80 12.71 13.32
N ILE A 68 -9.04 11.40 13.27
CA ILE A 68 -9.72 10.65 14.33
C ILE A 68 -8.95 10.71 15.66
N SER A 69 -7.61 10.73 15.61
CA SER A 69 -6.76 10.84 16.80
C SER A 69 -6.72 12.26 17.38
N ARG A 70 -6.87 13.29 16.54
CA ARG A 70 -6.79 14.69 16.94
C ARG A 70 -8.11 15.24 17.47
N PHE A 71 -9.22 14.85 16.85
CA PHE A 71 -10.57 15.37 17.10
C PHE A 71 -11.52 14.32 17.70
N GLY A 72 -11.07 13.07 17.84
CA GLY A 72 -11.86 12.02 18.45
C GLY A 72 -12.18 12.28 19.92
N ASN A 73 -13.29 11.72 20.38
CA ASN A 73 -13.75 11.89 21.75
C ASN A 73 -12.77 11.27 22.77
N ALA A 74 -12.40 12.02 23.80
CA ALA A 74 -11.47 11.60 24.85
C ALA A 74 -12.03 10.43 25.70
N GLY A 75 -13.35 10.24 25.70
CA GLY A 75 -14.04 9.11 26.35
C GLY A 75 -14.12 7.82 25.52
N ARG A 76 -13.29 7.67 24.48
CA ARG A 76 -13.31 6.47 23.63
C ARG A 76 -12.96 5.23 24.45
N GLY A 77 -13.84 4.24 24.45
CA GLY A 77 -13.62 2.96 25.15
C GLY A 77 -12.34 2.26 24.70
N ALA A 78 -11.72 1.51 25.62
CA ALA A 78 -10.41 0.88 25.41
C ALA A 78 -10.33 0.00 24.14
N GLY A 79 -11.42 -0.69 23.79
CA GLY A 79 -11.51 -1.51 22.57
C GLY A 79 -11.37 -0.70 21.28
N ALA A 80 -12.04 0.45 21.18
CA ALA A 80 -11.96 1.32 19.99
C ALA A 80 -10.57 1.98 19.87
N ALA A 81 -9.92 2.30 20.99
CA ALA A 81 -8.55 2.78 20.99
C ALA A 81 -7.55 1.70 20.55
N ALA A 82 -7.74 0.44 20.98
CA ALA A 82 -6.94 -0.70 20.56
C ALA A 82 -7.12 -1.02 19.06
N ALA A 83 -8.36 -1.01 18.55
CA ALA A 83 -8.64 -1.24 17.14
C ALA A 83 -7.88 -0.24 16.24
N LEU A 84 -7.93 1.05 16.56
CA LEU A 84 -7.19 2.08 15.83
C LEU A 84 -5.67 1.85 15.83
N ARG A 85 -5.11 1.22 16.89
CA ARG A 85 -3.67 0.91 16.97
C ARG A 85 -3.26 -0.19 16.01
N LEU A 86 -4.18 -1.08 15.67
CA LEU A 86 -3.96 -2.20 14.76
C LEU A 86 -4.23 -1.82 13.29
N ILE A 87 -5.26 -1.00 13.05
CA ILE A 87 -5.68 -0.62 11.70
C ILE A 87 -4.54 0.03 10.91
N LEU A 88 -3.84 1.00 11.50
CA LEU A 88 -2.80 1.76 10.80
C LEU A 88 -1.63 0.87 10.31
N PRO A 89 -0.92 0.11 11.18
CA PRO A 89 0.14 -0.79 10.74
C PRO A 89 -0.38 -1.92 9.85
N GLY A 90 -1.57 -2.46 10.13
CA GLY A 90 -2.17 -3.54 9.34
C GLY A 90 -2.42 -3.12 7.90
N LEU A 91 -3.12 -2.01 7.68
CA LEU A 91 -3.39 -1.49 6.34
C LEU A 91 -2.12 -1.00 5.64
N THR A 92 -1.20 -0.34 6.36
CA THR A 92 0.08 0.09 5.75
C THR A 92 0.90 -1.12 5.28
N THR A 93 0.94 -2.20 6.08
CA THR A 93 1.59 -3.46 5.68
C THR A 93 0.92 -4.06 4.45
N LEU A 94 -0.41 -4.13 4.42
CA LEU A 94 -1.15 -4.64 3.27
C LEU A 94 -0.84 -3.85 2.00
N PHE A 95 -0.90 -2.52 2.06
CA PHE A 95 -0.60 -1.66 0.91
C PHE A 95 0.85 -1.76 0.46
N LEU A 96 1.79 -1.92 1.40
CA LEU A 96 3.19 -2.21 1.08
C LEU A 96 3.33 -3.54 0.35
N LEU A 97 2.68 -4.60 0.79
CA LEU A 97 2.75 -5.90 0.12
C LEU A 97 2.20 -5.83 -1.31
N LEU A 98 1.06 -5.17 -1.50
CA LEU A 98 0.49 -4.94 -2.83
C LEU A 98 1.44 -4.10 -3.72
N GLN A 99 2.02 -3.04 -3.16
CA GLN A 99 3.01 -2.22 -3.88
C GLN A 99 4.21 -3.05 -4.31
N LEU A 100 4.73 -3.92 -3.43
CA LEU A 100 5.85 -4.80 -3.75
C LEU A 100 5.50 -5.80 -4.85
N VAL A 101 4.30 -6.40 -4.82
CA VAL A 101 3.83 -7.30 -5.88
C VAL A 101 3.81 -6.57 -7.24
N ILE A 102 3.23 -5.37 -7.29
CA ILE A 102 3.18 -4.54 -8.51
C ILE A 102 4.59 -4.25 -9.02
N VAL A 103 5.51 -3.86 -8.13
CA VAL A 103 6.89 -3.51 -8.49
C VAL A 103 7.65 -4.74 -9.00
N LEU A 104 7.54 -5.88 -8.32
CA LEU A 104 8.21 -7.12 -8.69
C LEU A 104 7.73 -7.62 -10.05
N LEU A 105 6.41 -7.69 -10.27
CA LEU A 105 5.84 -8.06 -11.56
C LEU A 105 6.24 -7.08 -12.66
N GLY A 106 6.20 -5.78 -12.37
CA GLY A 106 6.63 -4.73 -13.28
C GLY A 106 8.11 -4.82 -13.66
N ALA A 107 8.97 -5.24 -12.72
CA ALA A 107 10.39 -5.49 -12.93
C ALA A 107 10.69 -6.82 -13.65
N GLY A 108 9.67 -7.64 -13.92
CA GLY A 108 9.81 -8.92 -14.62
C GLY A 108 10.13 -10.10 -13.71
N VAL A 109 9.96 -9.96 -12.39
CA VAL A 109 10.08 -11.08 -11.45
C VAL A 109 8.83 -11.94 -11.54
N ALA A 110 9.03 -13.23 -11.85
CA ALA A 110 7.94 -14.19 -11.89
C ALA A 110 7.45 -14.50 -10.46
N LEU A 111 6.17 -14.27 -10.20
CA LEU A 111 5.51 -14.68 -8.96
C LEU A 111 4.60 -15.88 -9.26
N PRO A 112 4.77 -17.04 -8.59
CA PRO A 112 4.11 -18.30 -8.98
C PRO A 112 2.57 -18.24 -9.08
N PHE A 113 1.97 -17.33 -8.33
CA PHE A 113 0.53 -17.17 -8.13
C PHE A 113 -0.09 -16.02 -8.92
N PHE A 114 0.73 -15.17 -9.58
CA PHE A 114 0.23 -14.06 -10.39
C PHE A 114 0.72 -14.25 -11.83
N GLN A 115 -0.21 -14.54 -12.74
CA GLN A 115 0.12 -14.81 -14.14
C GLN A 115 -0.24 -13.59 -15.00
N ALA A 116 0.78 -12.99 -15.61
CA ALA A 116 0.61 -12.09 -16.74
C ALA A 116 0.55 -12.94 -18.01
N HIS A 117 -0.47 -12.72 -18.85
CA HIS A 117 -0.57 -13.34 -20.18
C HIS A 117 0.55 -12.89 -21.11
#